data_AF-A0A7C5IKK3-F1
#
_entry.id   AF-A0A7C5IKK3-F1
#
_cell.length_a   1.000
_cell.length_b   1.000
_cell.length_c   1.000
_cell.angle_alpha   90.00
_cell.angle_beta   90.00
_cell.angle_gamma   90.00
#
_symmetry.space_group_name_H-M   'P 1'
#
loop_
_entity.id
_entity.type
_entity.pdbx_description
1 polymer ?
#
loop_
_entity_poly.entity_id
_entity_poly.type
_entity_poly.pdbx_seq_one_letter_code
_entity_poly.pdbx_strand_id
1 'polypeptide(L)'
;LVDNLKKLAYFSARMLLITRGIEAEKYSEVFYHFEKNFIDTGYISSLYKPLLFSVLASEEEEIINKKDLIIQLSRDVEKLYDSIDTNFQFHIEEKKEVSESYKETKKVGEIARFKDLRGVACPMNFVKTKLELSFIKSGELLEIYLDEGEPIQNVPGSLKGEGHEIVSIDKKDGYYSVIIKKA
;
A
#
# COMPACT_ATOMS: atom_id res chain seq x y z
N LEU A 1 10.32 10.27 14.13
CA LEU A 1 10.55 8.96 13.45
C LEU A 1 9.74 7.86 14.12
N VAL A 2 9.94 7.63 15.43
CA VAL A 2 9.24 6.62 16.24
C VAL A 2 7.71 6.72 16.13
N ASP A 3 7.14 7.93 16.25
CA ASP A 3 5.68 8.11 16.14
C ASP A 3 5.10 7.66 14.79
N ASN A 4 5.85 7.84 13.70
CA ASN A 4 5.42 7.38 12.37
C ASN A 4 5.46 5.85 12.29
N LEU A 5 6.42 5.21 12.95
CA LEU A 5 6.54 3.75 13.02
C LEU A 5 5.42 3.15 13.89
N LYS A 6 5.12 3.76 15.04
CA LYS A 6 3.96 3.40 15.88
C LYS A 6 2.65 3.51 15.10
N LYS A 7 2.44 4.63 14.39
CA LYS A 7 1.27 4.83 13.53
C LYS A 7 1.17 3.82 12.40
N LEU A 8 2.28 3.49 11.74
CA LEU A 8 2.30 2.49 10.67
C LEU A 8 1.84 1.12 11.21
N ALA A 9 2.48 0.62 12.27
CA ALA A 9 2.08 -0.64 12.90
C ALA A 9 0.61 -0.64 13.32
N TYR A 10 0.14 0.47 13.91
CA TYR A 10 -1.23 0.64 14.35
C TYR A 10 -2.24 0.60 13.19
N PHE A 11 -2.01 1.35 12.11
CA PHE A 11 -2.94 1.41 10.99
C PHE A 11 -2.95 0.11 10.20
N SER A 12 -1.80 -0.56 10.03
CA SER A 12 -1.76 -1.90 9.44
C SER A 12 -2.60 -2.87 10.28
N ALA A 13 -2.42 -2.90 11.60
CA ALA A 13 -3.20 -3.78 12.47
C ALA A 13 -4.71 -3.48 12.41
N ARG A 14 -5.09 -2.20 12.44
CA ARG A 14 -6.49 -1.76 12.41
C ARG A 14 -7.19 -2.08 11.09
N MET A 15 -6.47 -2.01 9.96
CA MET A 15 -7.03 -2.25 8.62
C MET A 15 -7.67 -3.64 8.50
N LEU A 16 -7.01 -4.69 8.99
CA LEU A 16 -7.56 -6.04 8.95
C LEU A 16 -8.72 -6.26 9.92
N LEU A 17 -8.73 -5.58 11.07
CA LEU A 17 -9.85 -5.70 12.03
C LEU A 17 -11.20 -5.31 11.42
N ILE A 18 -11.19 -4.31 10.53
CA ILE A 18 -12.38 -3.86 9.80
C ILE A 18 -12.96 -4.99 8.94
N THR A 19 -12.11 -5.84 8.34
CA THR A 19 -12.55 -7.00 7.54
C THR A 19 -13.27 -8.08 8.35
N ARG A 20 -13.15 -8.01 9.68
CA ARG A 20 -13.80 -8.92 10.63
C ARG A 20 -14.92 -8.24 11.42
N GLY A 21 -15.26 -6.99 11.09
CA GLY A 21 -16.26 -6.21 11.82
C GLY A 21 -15.87 -5.93 13.27
N ILE A 22 -14.57 -5.95 13.60
CA ILE A 22 -14.09 -5.71 14.96
C ILE A 22 -13.78 -4.22 15.10
N GLU A 23 -14.54 -3.54 15.96
CA GLU A 23 -14.28 -2.17 16.35
C GLU A 23 -13.45 -2.15 17.64
N ALA A 24 -12.26 -1.55 17.56
CA ALA A 24 -11.39 -1.32 18.71
C ALA A 24 -11.27 0.18 18.95
N GLU A 25 -11.68 0.61 20.14
CA GLU A 25 -11.67 2.03 20.54
C GLU A 25 -10.29 2.43 21.06
N LYS A 26 -9.65 1.53 21.82
CA LYS A 26 -8.35 1.83 22.44
C LYS A 26 -7.18 1.35 21.58
N TYR A 27 -6.06 2.06 21.74
CA TYR A 27 -4.80 1.72 21.09
C TYR A 27 -4.33 0.29 21.42
N SER A 28 -4.51 -0.14 22.67
CA SER A 28 -4.14 -1.48 23.13
C SER A 28 -5.04 -2.59 22.59
N GLU A 29 -6.33 -2.30 22.42
CA GLU A 29 -7.32 -3.27 21.91
C GLU A 29 -7.06 -3.63 20.45
N VAL A 30 -6.56 -2.67 19.64
CA VAL A 30 -6.20 -2.92 18.23
C VAL A 30 -5.16 -4.03 18.12
N PHE A 31 -4.06 -3.96 18.89
CA PHE A 31 -3.02 -4.98 18.82
C PHE A 31 -3.45 -6.32 19.43
N TYR A 32 -4.23 -6.30 20.51
CA TYR A 32 -4.81 -7.51 21.09
C TYR A 32 -5.68 -8.27 20.08
N HIS A 33 -6.61 -7.56 19.42
CA HIS A 33 -7.49 -8.19 18.45
C HIS A 33 -6.74 -8.60 17.18
N PHE A 34 -5.74 -7.83 16.75
CA PHE A 34 -4.93 -8.18 15.58
C PHE A 34 -4.14 -9.47 15.82
N GLU A 35 -3.48 -9.60 16.97
CA GLU A 35 -2.77 -10.81 17.35
C GLU A 35 -3.72 -12.02 17.34
N LYS A 36 -4.84 -11.93 18.06
CA LYS A 36 -5.79 -13.04 18.20
C LYS A 36 -6.41 -13.50 16.88
N ASN A 37 -6.67 -12.59 15.94
CA ASN A 37 -7.46 -12.88 14.73
C ASN A 37 -6.64 -13.12 13.46
N PHE A 38 -5.38 -12.67 13.45
CA PHE A 38 -4.52 -12.76 12.27
C PHE A 38 -3.18 -13.44 12.57
N ILE A 39 -2.60 -13.25 13.76
CA ILE A 39 -1.35 -13.92 14.11
C ILE A 39 -1.60 -15.33 14.65
N ASP A 40 -2.46 -15.47 15.66
CA ASP A 40 -2.76 -16.76 16.30
C ASP A 40 -3.48 -17.74 15.34
N THR A 41 -4.15 -17.20 14.33
CA THR A 41 -4.84 -17.94 13.27
C THR A 41 -3.93 -18.28 12.08
N GLY A 42 -2.68 -17.80 12.08
CA GLY A 42 -1.67 -18.12 11.07
C GLY A 42 -1.72 -17.30 9.78
N TYR A 43 -2.57 -16.28 9.67
CA TYR A 43 -2.62 -15.41 8.48
C TYR A 43 -1.45 -14.41 8.40
N ILE A 44 -0.95 -13.98 9.56
CA ILE A 44 0.20 -13.09 9.72
C ILE A 44 1.22 -13.80 10.62
N SER A 45 2.50 -13.68 10.29
CA SER A 45 3.55 -14.42 10.99
C SER A 45 3.67 -14.07 12.48
N SER A 46 3.88 -15.08 13.33
CA SER A 46 4.09 -14.92 14.77
C SER A 46 5.38 -14.18 15.14
N LEU A 47 6.28 -13.99 14.17
CA LEU A 47 7.49 -13.18 14.33
C LEU A 47 7.21 -11.71 14.67
N TYR A 48 5.99 -11.22 14.40
CA TYR A 48 5.59 -9.84 14.69
C TYR A 48 5.13 -9.62 16.15
N LYS A 49 4.86 -10.67 16.94
CA LYS A 49 4.39 -10.51 18.34
C LYS A 49 5.32 -9.65 19.21
N PRO A 50 6.66 -9.88 19.22
CA PRO A 50 7.57 -9.06 20.01
C PRO A 50 7.58 -7.59 19.59
N LEU A 51 7.33 -7.32 18.30
CA LEU A 51 7.19 -5.97 17.79
C LEU A 51 5.93 -5.29 18.34
N LEU A 52 4.78 -5.98 18.34
CA LEU A 52 3.54 -5.41 18.87
C LEU A 52 3.67 -5.06 20.36
N PHE A 53 4.35 -5.93 21.12
CA PHE A 53 4.67 -5.68 22.52
C PHE A 53 5.52 -4.41 22.70
N SER A 54 6.62 -4.26 21.94
CA SER A 54 7.48 -3.06 22.02
C SER A 54 6.73 -1.78 21.64
N VAL A 55 5.81 -1.85 20.66
CA VAL A 55 4.95 -0.71 20.27
C VAL A 55 3.97 -0.34 21.38
N LEU A 56 3.36 -1.32 22.05
CA LEU A 56 2.44 -1.12 23.19
C LEU A 56 3.16 -0.54 24.41
N ALA A 57 4.33 -1.10 24.74
CA ALA A 57 5.18 -0.65 25.84
C ALA A 57 5.84 0.71 25.57
N SER A 58 5.72 1.25 24.36
CA SER A 58 6.34 2.50 23.91
C SER A 58 7.86 2.52 24.04
N GLU A 59 8.51 1.38 23.82
CA GLU A 59 9.97 1.20 23.86
C GLU A 59 10.63 1.80 22.60
N GLU A 60 10.99 3.08 22.64
CA GLU A 60 11.41 3.81 21.44
C GLU A 60 12.64 3.22 20.73
N GLU A 61 13.67 2.81 21.49
CA GLU A 61 14.88 2.21 20.94
C GLU A 61 14.59 0.87 20.24
N GLU A 62 13.78 0.02 20.85
CA GLU A 62 13.35 -1.26 20.28
C GLU A 62 12.51 -1.07 19.00
N ILE A 63 11.64 -0.05 18.99
CA ILE A 63 10.83 0.29 17.81
C ILE A 63 11.71 0.76 16.65
N ILE A 64 12.75 1.55 16.92
CA ILE A 64 13.72 1.98 15.90
C ILE A 64 14.49 0.79 15.36
N ASN A 65 14.99 -0.09 16.24
CA ASN A 65 15.74 -1.29 15.85
C ASN A 65 14.88 -2.27 15.04
N LYS A 66 13.57 -2.29 15.28
CA LYS A 66 12.60 -3.13 14.55
C LYS A 66 11.91 -2.40 13.39
N LYS A 67 12.41 -1.24 12.95
CA LYS A 67 11.80 -0.44 11.86
C LYS A 67 11.51 -1.26 10.60
N ASP A 68 12.48 -2.06 10.14
CA ASP A 68 12.29 -2.85 8.91
C ASP A 68 11.23 -3.93 9.10
N LEU A 69 11.11 -4.46 10.31
CA LEU A 69 10.07 -5.41 10.70
C LEU A 69 8.67 -4.77 10.71
N ILE A 70 8.56 -3.49 11.10
CA ILE A 70 7.30 -2.73 11.04
C ILE A 70 6.88 -2.48 9.59
N ILE A 71 7.84 -2.14 8.73
CA ILE A 71 7.58 -1.96 7.30
C ILE A 71 7.17 -3.30 6.68
N GLN A 72 7.82 -4.40 7.06
CA GLN A 72 7.47 -5.73 6.60
C GLN A 72 6.08 -6.18 7.07
N LEU A 73 5.73 -5.90 8.34
CA LEU A 73 4.39 -6.13 8.87
C LEU A 73 3.33 -5.41 8.02
N SER A 74 3.54 -4.14 7.67
CA SER A 74 2.60 -3.40 6.82
C SER A 74 2.43 -4.05 5.46
N ARG A 75 3.53 -4.46 4.82
CA ARG A 75 3.49 -5.13 3.51
C ARG A 75 2.77 -6.48 3.57
N ASP A 76 3.02 -7.27 4.61
CA ASP A 76 2.39 -8.58 4.76
C ASP A 76 0.90 -8.45 5.06
N VAL A 77 0.53 -7.44 5.86
CA VAL A 77 -0.87 -7.08 6.10
C VAL A 77 -1.57 -6.60 4.83
N GLU A 78 -0.93 -5.74 4.04
CA GLU A 78 -1.47 -5.26 2.76
C GLU A 78 -1.68 -6.41 1.79
N LYS A 79 -0.67 -7.29 1.62
CA LYS A 79 -0.80 -8.51 0.81
C LYS A 79 -1.96 -9.39 1.25
N LEU A 80 -2.10 -9.59 2.57
CA LEU A 80 -3.18 -10.39 3.11
C LEU A 80 -4.55 -9.73 2.87
N TYR A 81 -4.65 -8.41 3.01
CA TYR A 81 -5.88 -7.68 2.71
C TYR A 81 -6.23 -7.76 1.22
N ASP A 82 -5.25 -7.59 0.34
CA ASP A 82 -5.42 -7.66 -1.12
C ASP A 82 -5.78 -9.08 -1.59
N SER A 83 -5.51 -10.11 -0.78
CA SER A 83 -5.92 -11.50 -1.03
C SER A 83 -7.38 -11.82 -0.66
N ILE A 84 -8.13 -10.86 -0.09
CA ILE A 84 -9.54 -11.05 0.26
C ILE A 84 -10.37 -11.00 -1.02
N ASP A 85 -10.75 -12.16 -1.55
CA ASP A 85 -11.67 -12.27 -2.67
C ASP A 85 -13.14 -12.09 -2.23
N THR A 86 -14.04 -11.87 -3.19
CA THR A 86 -15.44 -11.40 -3.07
C THR A 86 -16.36 -12.18 -2.11
N ASN A 87 -15.88 -13.28 -1.52
CA ASN A 87 -16.61 -14.14 -0.58
C ASN A 87 -16.06 -14.12 0.88
N PHE A 88 -15.19 -13.16 1.23
CA PHE A 88 -14.63 -12.98 2.60
C PHE A 88 -13.96 -14.25 3.18
N GLN A 89 -13.42 -15.13 2.34
CA GLN A 89 -12.72 -16.35 2.74
C GLN A 89 -11.26 -16.23 2.30
N PHE A 90 -10.35 -16.20 3.28
CA PHE A 90 -8.90 -16.24 3.05
C PHE A 90 -8.52 -17.65 2.59
N HIS A 91 -8.26 -17.82 1.29
CA HIS A 91 -7.67 -19.07 0.80
C HIS A 91 -6.16 -18.99 1.02
N ILE A 92 -5.69 -19.72 2.04
CA ILE A 92 -4.26 -20.01 2.19
C ILE A 92 -3.94 -21.09 1.17
N GLU A 93 -3.42 -20.71 0.01
CA GLU A 93 -2.75 -21.67 -0.88
C GLU A 93 -1.26 -21.72 -0.53
N GLU A 94 -0.85 -22.88 -0.01
CA GLU A 94 0.53 -23.21 0.26
C GLU A 94 1.36 -23.26 -1.04
N LYS A 95 2.49 -22.54 -1.04
CA LYS A 95 3.71 -22.72 -1.86
C LYS A 95 3.52 -23.03 -3.36
N LYS A 96 4.05 -22.14 -4.21
CA LYS A 96 5.11 -22.49 -5.18
C LYS A 96 5.80 -21.26 -5.79
N GLU A 97 7.09 -21.42 -5.98
CA GLU A 97 8.03 -20.48 -6.57
C GLU A 97 7.88 -20.35 -8.11
N VAL A 98 8.48 -19.26 -8.61
CA VAL A 98 9.01 -18.97 -9.97
C VAL A 98 8.00 -18.65 -11.09
N SER A 99 8.08 -17.44 -11.66
CA SER A 99 8.91 -17.19 -12.87
C SER A 99 8.75 -15.80 -13.48
N GLU A 100 9.89 -15.28 -13.91
CA GLU A 100 10.11 -14.02 -14.61
C GLU A 100 9.58 -14.00 -16.05
N SER A 101 9.19 -12.80 -16.51
CA SER A 101 9.44 -12.17 -17.83
C SER A 101 8.48 -10.96 -17.92
N TYR A 102 8.84 -9.74 -18.32
CA TYR A 102 9.33 -9.35 -19.64
C TYR A 102 10.08 -8.00 -19.65
N LYS A 103 11.30 -8.08 -20.22
CA LYS A 103 12.02 -7.23 -21.19
C LYS A 103 11.66 -5.73 -21.38
N GLU A 104 12.75 -4.95 -21.27
CA GLU A 104 13.08 -3.58 -21.70
C GLU A 104 12.28 -2.93 -22.85
N THR A 105 11.98 -1.63 -22.70
CA THR A 105 12.66 -0.54 -23.46
C THR A 105 12.34 0.88 -22.97
N LYS A 106 13.39 1.71 -22.99
CA LYS A 106 13.53 3.18 -22.85
C LYS A 106 13.57 3.78 -21.43
N LYS A 107 14.78 4.24 -21.08
CA LYS A 107 15.16 5.04 -19.89
C LYS A 107 14.33 6.33 -19.79
N VAL A 108 13.17 6.22 -19.18
CA VAL A 108 12.62 7.26 -18.34
C VAL A 108 13.34 7.13 -16.98
N GLY A 109 13.49 8.20 -16.20
CA GLY A 109 14.15 8.14 -14.88
C GLY A 109 13.62 6.98 -14.02
N GLU A 110 14.38 6.57 -13.00
CA GLU A 110 13.94 5.51 -12.09
C GLU A 110 12.53 5.82 -11.56
N ILE A 111 11.58 4.91 -11.79
CA ILE A 111 10.22 5.03 -11.28
C ILE A 111 10.30 4.84 -9.77
N ALA A 112 10.20 5.95 -9.03
CA ALA A 112 10.30 5.95 -7.58
C ALA A 112 9.09 5.25 -6.93
N ARG A 113 7.94 5.27 -7.62
CA ARG A 113 6.71 4.68 -7.11
C ARG A 113 5.76 4.26 -8.22
N PHE A 114 4.97 3.23 -7.96
CA PHE A 114 3.93 2.74 -8.85
C PHE A 114 2.62 2.54 -8.10
N LYS A 115 1.48 2.82 -8.75
CA LYS A 115 0.14 2.48 -8.21
C LYS A 115 -0.86 2.11 -9.30
N ASP A 116 -1.43 0.91 -9.19
CA ASP A 116 -2.60 0.55 -9.99
C ASP A 116 -3.87 1.20 -9.41
N LEU A 117 -4.56 1.98 -10.24
CA LEU A 117 -5.80 2.68 -9.90
C LEU A 117 -6.97 2.27 -10.81
N ARG A 118 -6.84 1.14 -11.52
CA ARG A 118 -7.95 0.53 -12.25
C ARG A 118 -9.04 0.09 -11.28
N GLY A 119 -10.30 0.22 -11.70
CA GLY A 119 -11.49 0.05 -10.87
C GLY A 119 -11.69 1.15 -9.81
N VAL A 120 -10.80 2.14 -9.70
CA VAL A 120 -10.95 3.24 -8.75
C VAL A 120 -11.75 4.37 -9.40
N ALA A 121 -13.01 4.49 -8.97
CA ALA A 121 -13.92 5.53 -9.45
C ALA A 121 -13.44 6.96 -9.09
N CYS A 122 -13.87 7.94 -9.87
CA CYS A 122 -13.73 9.35 -9.54
C CYS A 122 -14.55 9.69 -8.27
N PRO A 123 -14.07 10.62 -7.41
CA PRO A 123 -12.81 11.38 -7.52
C PRO A 123 -11.61 10.64 -6.90
N MET A 124 -11.78 9.40 -6.45
CA MET A 124 -10.78 8.70 -5.64
C MET A 124 -9.50 8.35 -6.40
N ASN A 125 -9.56 8.12 -7.71
CA ASN A 125 -8.36 7.92 -8.54
C ASN A 125 -7.42 9.12 -8.47
N PHE A 126 -7.95 10.34 -8.53
CA PHE A 126 -7.18 11.58 -8.43
C PHE A 126 -6.63 11.77 -7.01
N VAL A 127 -7.47 11.57 -5.98
CA VAL A 127 -7.05 11.68 -4.57
C VAL A 127 -5.92 10.71 -4.26
N LYS A 128 -6.03 9.45 -4.68
CA LYS A 128 -4.98 8.45 -4.48
C LYS A 128 -3.72 8.80 -5.27
N THR A 129 -3.85 9.28 -6.51
CA THR A 129 -2.69 9.73 -7.30
C THR A 129 -1.92 10.85 -6.58
N LYS A 130 -2.62 11.84 -6.00
CA LYS A 130 -1.99 12.91 -5.21
C LYS A 130 -1.31 12.40 -3.95
N LEU A 131 -1.91 11.40 -3.30
CA LEU A 131 -1.31 10.76 -2.13
C LEU A 131 0.01 10.06 -2.52
N GLU A 132 0.03 9.32 -3.63
CA GLU A 132 1.25 8.67 -4.13
C GLU A 132 2.34 9.69 -4.52
N LEU A 133 1.96 10.79 -5.16
CA LEU A 133 2.86 11.92 -5.43
C LEU A 133 3.38 12.55 -4.14
N SER A 134 2.60 12.58 -3.05
CA SER A 134 3.04 13.19 -1.79
C SER A 134 4.23 12.46 -1.16
N PHE A 135 4.38 11.16 -1.44
CA PHE A 135 5.43 10.33 -0.87
C PHE A 135 6.76 10.33 -1.62
N ILE A 136 6.81 10.90 -2.82
CA ILE A 136 8.04 11.05 -3.62
C ILE A 136 8.53 12.49 -3.61
N LYS A 137 9.79 12.72 -3.95
CA LYS A 137 10.42 14.05 -4.00
C LYS A 137 10.12 14.75 -5.33
N SER A 138 10.22 16.08 -5.34
CA SER A 138 10.17 16.86 -6.58
C SER A 138 11.20 16.30 -7.58
N GLY A 139 10.79 16.15 -8.84
CA GLY A 139 11.58 15.56 -9.91
C GLY A 139 11.56 14.04 -10.00
N GLU A 140 11.06 13.33 -8.98
CA GLU A 140 10.89 11.86 -9.03
C GLU A 140 9.62 11.46 -9.79
N LEU A 141 9.59 10.22 -10.26
CA LEU A 141 8.54 9.70 -11.14
C LEU A 141 7.59 8.75 -10.41
N LEU A 142 6.30 8.94 -10.67
CA LEU A 142 5.20 8.05 -10.31
C LEU A 142 4.63 7.43 -11.58
N GLU A 143 4.48 6.11 -11.62
CA GLU A 143 3.67 5.43 -12.63
C GLU A 143 2.31 5.04 -12.04
N ILE A 144 1.22 5.30 -12.77
CA ILE A 144 -0.12 4.84 -12.39
C ILE A 144 -0.82 4.11 -13.52
N TYR A 145 -1.69 3.15 -13.19
CA TYR A 145 -2.60 2.56 -14.15
C TYR A 145 -4.02 3.10 -13.97
N LEU A 146 -4.66 3.47 -15.06
CA LEU A 146 -6.02 4.03 -15.08
C LEU A 146 -6.89 3.29 -16.08
N ASP A 147 -8.17 3.13 -15.75
CA ASP A 147 -9.15 2.57 -16.69
C ASP A 147 -9.36 3.50 -17.90
N GLU A 148 -9.91 2.91 -18.97
CA GLU A 148 -10.43 3.69 -20.08
C GLU A 148 -11.61 4.59 -19.65
N GLY A 149 -11.88 5.64 -20.43
CA GLY A 149 -12.98 6.57 -20.16
C GLY A 149 -12.58 7.72 -19.24
N GLU A 150 -13.40 8.02 -18.24
CA GLU A 150 -13.25 9.20 -17.40
C GLU A 150 -11.90 9.29 -16.64
N PRO A 151 -11.34 8.21 -16.07
CA PRO A 151 -10.10 8.31 -15.30
C PRO A 151 -8.92 8.85 -16.11
N ILE A 152 -8.68 8.29 -17.30
CA ILE A 152 -7.58 8.73 -18.16
C ILE A 152 -7.81 10.13 -18.77
N GLN A 153 -9.07 10.54 -18.93
CA GLN A 153 -9.40 11.89 -19.43
C GLN A 153 -9.19 12.97 -18.36
N ASN A 154 -9.49 12.67 -17.10
CA ASN A 154 -9.58 13.68 -16.04
C ASN A 154 -8.30 13.78 -15.19
N VAL A 155 -7.68 12.65 -14.85
CA VAL A 155 -6.55 12.62 -13.90
C VAL A 155 -5.31 13.32 -14.47
N PRO A 156 -4.81 13.01 -15.69
CA PRO A 156 -3.62 13.67 -16.22
C PRO A 156 -3.82 15.18 -16.43
N GLY A 157 -5.01 15.60 -16.86
CA GLY A 157 -5.36 17.01 -17.05
C GLY A 157 -5.32 17.79 -15.74
N SER A 158 -5.93 17.23 -14.69
CA SER A 158 -5.92 17.83 -13.35
C SER A 158 -4.52 17.95 -12.77
N LEU A 159 -3.67 16.93 -12.95
CA LEU A 159 -2.27 16.95 -12.48
C LEU A 159 -1.41 17.97 -13.21
N LYS A 160 -1.59 18.13 -14.54
CA LYS A 160 -0.94 19.22 -15.29
C LYS A 160 -1.36 20.59 -14.77
N GLY A 161 -2.64 20.76 -14.45
CA GLY A 161 -3.17 22.00 -13.85
C GLY A 161 -2.53 22.33 -12.50
N GLU A 162 -2.12 21.32 -11.73
CA GLU A 162 -1.39 21.48 -10.46
C GLU A 162 0.14 21.64 -10.63
N GLY A 163 0.63 21.66 -11.87
CA GLY A 163 2.04 21.90 -12.20
C GLY A 163 2.88 20.62 -12.34
N HIS A 164 2.30 19.44 -12.18
CA HIS A 164 2.99 18.17 -12.44
C HIS A 164 3.20 17.95 -13.94
N GLU A 165 4.30 17.27 -14.30
CA GLU A 165 4.61 16.95 -15.68
C GLU A 165 4.12 15.52 -15.99
N ILE A 166 3.33 15.35 -17.06
CA ILE A 166 2.98 14.02 -17.56
C ILE A 166 4.03 13.61 -18.58
N VAL A 167 4.87 12.65 -18.18
CA VAL A 167 6.03 12.18 -18.93
C VAL A 167 5.63 11.22 -20.05
N SER A 168 4.72 10.28 -19.76
CA SER A 168 4.14 9.41 -20.79
C SER A 168 2.71 9.01 -20.46
N ILE A 169 1.96 8.66 -21.51
CA ILE A 169 0.69 7.97 -21.43
C ILE A 169 0.73 6.87 -22.48
N ASP A 170 0.73 5.62 -22.03
CA ASP A 170 0.85 4.44 -22.86
C ASP A 170 -0.43 3.61 -22.75
N LYS A 171 -1.17 3.50 -23.86
CA LYS A 171 -2.34 2.62 -23.93
C LYS A 171 -1.88 1.16 -23.86
N LYS A 172 -2.48 0.40 -22.95
CA LYS A 172 -2.34 -1.06 -22.80
C LYS A 172 -3.68 -1.72 -23.11
N ASP A 173 -3.71 -3.04 -23.13
CA ASP A 173 -4.95 -3.77 -23.41
C ASP A 173 -5.94 -3.61 -22.23
N GLY A 174 -6.97 -2.80 -22.43
CA GLY A 174 -8.02 -2.50 -21.45
C GLY A 174 -7.70 -1.43 -20.40
N TYR A 175 -6.55 -0.73 -20.48
CA TYR A 175 -6.19 0.33 -19.53
C TYR A 175 -5.07 1.25 -20.07
N TYR A 176 -4.67 2.26 -19.29
CA TYR A 176 -3.57 3.16 -19.60
C TYR A 176 -2.51 3.15 -18.50
N SER A 177 -1.24 3.10 -18.87
CA SER A 177 -0.12 3.48 -17.98
C SER A 177 0.17 4.96 -18.16
N VAL A 178 0.31 5.68 -17.05
CA VAL A 178 0.63 7.10 -17.03
C VAL A 178 1.84 7.33 -16.13
N ILE A 179 2.90 7.91 -16.68
CA ILE A 179 4.08 8.31 -15.92
C ILE A 179 4.00 9.81 -15.65
N ILE A 180 4.04 10.17 -14.37
CA ILE A 180 3.98 11.54 -13.86
C ILE A 180 5.29 11.88 -13.16
N LYS A 181 5.88 13.03 -13.49
CA LYS A 181 6.98 13.61 -12.74
C LYS A 181 6.44 14.65 -11.76
N LYS A 182 6.82 14.50 -10.50
CA LYS A 182 6.45 15.46 -9.46
C LYS A 182 7.12 16.81 -9.72
N ALA A 183 6.36 17.89 -9.55
CA ALA A 183 6.84 19.26 -9.62
C ALA A 183 7.75 19.58 -8.44
#